data_AF-A0AA95DZK6-F1
#
_entry.id   AF-A0AA95DZK6-F1
#
_cell.length_a   1.000
_cell.length_b   1.000
_cell.length_c   1.000
_cell.angle_alpha   90.00
_cell.angle_beta   90.00
_cell.angle_gamma   90.00
#
_symmetry.space_group_name_H-M   'P 1'
#
loop_
_entity.id
_entity.type
_entity.pdbx_description
1 polymer ?
#
loop_
_entity_poly.entity_id
_entity_poly.type
_entity_poly.pdbx_seq_one_letter_code
_entity_poly.pdbx_strand_id
1 'polypeptide(L)' 'MRQSGHKLRLQQVEVKCLCKQFADFIGQYSLYFKANRYFSLSKACSHFRRQHNNAHRAATDALACVTVWEGMMESHHWDY' A
#
# COMPACT_ATOMS: atom_id res chain seq x y z
N MET A 1 17.60 28.75 -15.45
CA MET A 1 16.59 28.10 -14.59
C MET A 1 17.15 28.01 -13.18
N ARG A 2 16.64 28.83 -12.24
CA ARG A 2 17.04 28.80 -10.82
C ARG A 2 16.36 27.59 -10.17
N GLN A 3 17.10 26.53 -9.89
CA GLN A 3 16.62 25.49 -8.96
C GLN A 3 16.60 26.13 -7.57
N SER A 4 15.40 26.41 -7.03
CA SER A 4 15.26 26.87 -5.66
C SER A 4 15.76 25.76 -4.73
N GLY A 5 16.89 26.00 -4.07
CA GLY A 5 17.54 25.09 -3.12
C GLY A 5 16.79 24.92 -1.80
N HIS A 6 15.47 24.97 -1.80
CA HIS A 6 14.68 24.44 -0.68
C HIS A 6 14.77 22.92 -0.73
N LYS A 7 15.80 22.37 -0.08
CA LYS A 7 15.74 20.98 0.39
C LYS A 7 14.47 20.89 1.24
N LEU A 8 13.43 20.25 0.70
CA LEU A 8 12.33 19.71 1.49
C LEU A 8 13.01 18.95 2.63
N ARG A 9 12.91 19.47 3.86
CA ARG A 9 13.13 18.65 5.06
C ARG A 9 11.99 17.65 5.06
N LEU A 10 12.15 16.59 4.27
CA LEU A 10 11.29 15.42 4.37
C LEU A 10 11.44 14.98 5.82
N GLN A 11 10.34 15.02 6.57
CA GLN A 11 10.28 14.32 7.84
C GLN A 11 10.85 12.92 7.64
N GLN A 12 11.57 12.41 8.64
CA GLN A 12 11.98 11.02 8.63
C GLN A 12 10.70 10.17 8.60
N VAL A 13 10.32 9.75 7.41
CA VAL A 13 9.14 8.91 7.17
C VAL A 13 9.63 7.48 7.00
N GLU A 14 9.03 6.58 7.77
CA GLU A 14 9.26 5.16 7.57
C GLU A 14 8.58 4.74 6.24
N VAL A 15 9.35 4.14 5.34
CA VAL A 15 8.81 3.63 4.07
C VAL A 15 8.44 2.16 4.24
N LYS A 16 7.14 1.88 4.26
CA LYS A 16 6.60 0.50 4.31
C LYS A 16 6.09 0.07 2.93
N CYS A 17 6.40 -1.17 2.55
CA CYS A 17 5.78 -1.79 1.37
C CYS A 17 4.38 -2.29 1.73
N LEU A 18 3.35 -1.65 1.19
CA LEU A 18 1.96 -2.03 1.44
C LEU A 18 1.65 -3.46 0.98
N CYS A 19 2.17 -3.90 -0.17
CA CYS A 19 1.93 -5.27 -0.66
C CYS A 19 2.48 -6.34 0.31
N LYS A 20 3.60 -6.05 0.98
CA LYS A 20 4.12 -6.94 2.02
C LYS A 20 3.15 -7.00 3.21
N GLN A 21 2.77 -5.83 3.75
CA GLN A 21 1.84 -5.73 4.88
C GLN A 21 0.51 -6.43 4.58
N PHE A 22 0.00 -6.28 3.36
CA PHE A 22 -1.22 -6.95 2.92
C PHE A 22 -1.05 -8.46 2.79
N ALA A 23 0.09 -8.94 2.28
CA ALA A 23 0.37 -10.38 2.19
C ALA A 23 0.49 -11.02 3.58
N ASP A 24 1.15 -10.32 4.52
CA ASP A 24 1.21 -10.71 5.93
C ASP A 24 -0.21 -10.77 6.52
N PHE A 25 -1.01 -9.73 6.27
CA PHE A 25 -2.39 -9.61 6.75
C PHE A 25 -3.30 -10.77 6.33
N ILE A 26 -3.22 -11.23 5.08
CA ILE A 26 -4.04 -12.36 4.61
C ILE A 26 -3.40 -13.74 4.88
N GLY A 27 -2.28 -13.79 5.62
CA GLY A 27 -1.56 -15.03 5.93
C GLY A 27 -0.88 -15.69 4.72
N GLN A 28 -0.57 -14.93 3.67
CA GLN A 28 0.04 -15.44 2.43
C GLN A 28 1.43 -14.87 2.15
N TYR A 29 2.05 -14.23 3.14
CA TYR A 29 3.41 -13.75 2.99
C TYR A 29 4.38 -14.91 2.75
N SER A 30 5.30 -14.68 1.82
CA SER A 30 6.38 -15.61 1.52
C SER A 30 7.67 -14.87 1.25
N LEU A 31 8.77 -15.44 1.75
CA LEU A 31 10.13 -15.02 1.43
C LEU A 31 10.50 -15.33 -0.03
N TYR A 32 9.74 -16.20 -0.71
CA TYR A 32 9.96 -16.50 -2.11
C TYR A 32 9.39 -15.40 -3.00
N PHE A 33 10.26 -14.63 -3.66
CA PHE A 33 9.87 -13.43 -4.41
C PHE A 33 8.75 -13.66 -5.45
N LYS A 34 8.69 -14.85 -6.09
CA LYS A 34 7.65 -15.14 -7.09
C LYS A 34 6.27 -15.32 -6.49
N ALA A 35 6.17 -15.72 -5.21
CA ALA A 35 4.88 -15.81 -4.53
C ALA A 35 4.19 -14.44 -4.47
N ASN A 36 4.98 -13.38 -4.28
CA ASN A 36 4.47 -12.01 -4.21
C ASN A 36 4.18 -11.38 -5.58
N ARG A 37 4.58 -12.02 -6.69
CA ARG A 37 4.38 -11.52 -8.06
C ARG A 37 2.91 -11.34 -8.42
N TYR A 38 2.02 -12.05 -7.74
CA TYR A 38 0.59 -11.98 -7.99
C TYR A 38 -0.14 -11.01 -7.06
N PHE A 39 0.55 -10.34 -6.14
CA PHE A 39 -0.05 -9.26 -5.34
C PHE A 39 -0.05 -7.94 -6.12
N SER A 40 -1.20 -7.28 -6.13
CA SER A 40 -1.37 -5.97 -6.75
C SER A 40 -2.27 -5.11 -5.89
N LEU A 41 -2.13 -3.79 -6.00
CA LEU A 41 -2.96 -2.83 -5.28
C LEU A 41 -4.45 -3.04 -5.57
N SER A 42 -4.82 -3.32 -6.83
CA SER A 42 -6.21 -3.61 -7.20
C SER A 42 -6.76 -4.84 -6.48
N LYS A 43 -5.97 -5.91 -6.31
CA LYS A 43 -6.40 -7.09 -5.55
C LYS A 43 -6.59 -6.78 -4.06
N ALA A 44 -5.71 -5.98 -3.48
CA ALA A 44 -5.84 -5.54 -2.11
C ALA A 44 -7.10 -4.68 -1.91
N CYS A 45 -7.40 -3.74 -2.82
CA CYS A 45 -8.66 -2.99 -2.80
C CYS A 45 -9.88 -3.91 -2.91
N SER A 46 -9.85 -4.90 -3.80
CA SER A 46 -10.94 -5.87 -3.97
C SER A 46 -11.21 -6.68 -2.70
N HIS A 47 -10.17 -7.03 -1.92
CA HIS A 47 -10.33 -7.73 -0.64
C HIS A 47 -11.24 -6.94 0.33
N PHE A 48 -11.06 -5.62 0.38
CA PHE A 48 -11.89 -4.71 1.18
C PHE A 48 -13.15 -4.21 0.45
N ARG A 49 -13.52 -4.83 -0.68
CA ARG A 49 -14.67 -4.44 -1.52
C ARG A 49 -14.62 -2.98 -2.00
N ARG A 50 -13.42 -2.44 -2.21
CA ARG A 50 -13.18 -1.08 -2.71
C ARG A 50 -12.79 -1.11 -4.19
N GLN A 51 -13.32 -0.18 -4.96
CA GLN A 51 -12.97 -0.05 -6.37
C GLN A 51 -11.66 0.71 -6.54
N HIS A 52 -10.74 0.16 -7.35
CA HIS A 52 -9.51 0.83 -7.75
C HIS A 52 -9.65 1.39 -9.18
N ASN A 53 -10.41 2.47 -9.31
CA ASN A 53 -10.66 3.12 -10.60
C ASN A 53 -9.48 4.01 -10.99
N ASN A 54 -9.20 4.12 -12.30
CA ASN A 54 -8.09 4.92 -12.84
C ASN A 54 -6.72 4.53 -12.26
N ALA A 55 -6.42 3.23 -12.19
CA ALA A 55 -5.13 2.72 -11.76
C ALA A 55 -3.98 3.34 -12.57
N HIS A 56 -2.79 3.40 -11.96
CA HIS A 56 -1.57 4.00 -12.54
C HIS A 56 -1.58 5.54 -12.60
N ARG A 57 -2.54 6.19 -11.93
CA ARG A 57 -2.50 7.63 -11.69
C ARG A 57 -2.03 7.84 -10.25
N ALA A 58 -0.97 8.62 -10.07
CA ALA A 58 -0.29 8.75 -8.77
C ALA A 58 -1.24 9.11 -7.61
N ALA A 59 -2.19 10.02 -7.83
CA ALA A 59 -3.14 10.43 -6.80
C ALA A 59 -4.16 9.33 -6.45
N THR A 60 -4.69 8.61 -7.44
CA THR A 60 -5.67 7.54 -7.19
C THR A 60 -5.00 6.32 -6.57
N ASP A 61 -3.80 5.97 -7.03
CA ASP A 61 -3.01 4.88 -6.45
C ASP A 61 -2.64 5.20 -4.98
N ALA A 62 -2.28 6.46 -4.67
CA ALA A 62 -2.01 6.88 -3.30
C ALA A 62 -3.24 6.78 -2.39
N LEU A 63 -4.41 7.22 -2.86
CA LEU A 63 -5.67 7.08 -2.11
C LEU A 63 -6.08 5.62 -1.93
N ALA A 64 -5.86 4.78 -2.94
CA ALA A 64 -6.10 3.34 -2.86
C ALA A 64 -5.18 2.68 -1.82
N CYS A 65 -3.92 3.09 -1.74
CA CYS A 65 -3.00 2.63 -0.69
C CYS A 65 -3.50 2.98 0.72
N VAL A 66 -3.97 4.21 0.93
CA VAL A 66 -4.55 4.64 2.22
C VAL A 66 -5.78 3.79 2.56
N THR A 67 -6.68 3.61 1.59
CA THR A 67 -7.90 2.82 1.78
C THR A 67 -7.60 1.37 2.20
N VAL A 68 -6.59 0.74 1.58
CA VAL A 68 -6.16 -0.63 1.93
C VAL A 68 -5.56 -0.66 3.33
N TRP A 69 -4.76 0.35 3.69
CA TRP A 69 -4.18 0.47 5.04
C TRP A 69 -5.26 0.59 6.11
N GLU A 70 -6.22 1.50 5.93
CA GLU A 70 -7.36 1.67 6.83
C GLU A 70 -8.16 0.38 6.96
N GLY A 71 -8.47 -0.29 5.84
CA GLY A 71 -9.17 -1.58 5.86
C GLY A 71 -8.45 -2.65 6.68
N MET A 72 -7.12 -2.70 6.64
CA MET A 72 -6.34 -3.58 7.51
C MET A 72 -6.46 -3.17 8.98
N MET A 73 -6.29 -1.88 9.29
CA MET A 73 -6.32 -1.37 10.68
C MET A 73 -7.71 -1.47 11.35
N GLU A 74 -8.79 -1.35 10.58
CA GLU A 74 -10.17 -1.49 11.07
C GLU A 74 -10.61 -2.94 11.24
N SER A 75 -9.87 -3.88 10.64
CA SER A 75 -10.22 -5.30 10.73
C SER A 75 -9.73 -5.91 12.06
N HIS A 76 -10.60 -6.67 12.72
CA HIS A 76 -10.30 -7.45 13.92
C HIS A 76 -9.19 -8.50 13.74
N HIS A 77 -8.63 -8.65 12.54
CA HIS A 77 -7.55 -9.61 12.27
C HIS A 77 -6.19 -9.17 12.82
N TRP A 78 -6.07 -7.92 13.31
CA TRP A 78 -4.88 -7.42 14.01
C TRP A 78 -4.93 -7.60 15.53
N ASP A 79 -6.03 -8.13 16.09
CA ASP A 79 -6.13 -8.45 17.51
C ASP A 79 -5.27 -9.70 17.79
N TYR A 80 -4.04 -9.45 18.25
CA TYR A 80 -3.01 -10.43 18.61
C TYR A 80 -3.35 -11.18 19.91
#